data_AF-A0A1Y5TVS8-F1
#
_entry.id   AF-A0A1Y5TVS8-F1
#
_cell.length_a   1.000
_cell.length_b   1.000
_cell.length_c   1.000
_cell.angle_alpha   90.00
_cell.angle_beta   90.00
_cell.angle_gamma   90.00
#
_symmetry.space_group_name_H-M   'P 1'
#
loop_
_entity.id
_entity.type
_entity.pdbx_description
1 polymer ?
#
loop_
_entity_poly.entity_id
_entity_poly.type
_entity_poly.pdbx_seq_one_letter_code
_entity_poly.pdbx_strand_id
1 'polypeptide(L)'
;MISGTSKVWIEGEELIAGPGESVFIPRGTAQSFKVIDDEPSRHHVILTLGGSEGFLANRAAGQFRIPDDMPAIEESARRHHLSFTGPPLE
;
A
#
# COMPACT_ATOMS: atom_id res chain seq x y z
N MET A 1 -1.30 12.39 -3.51
CA MET A 1 -1.85 12.52 -2.14
C MET A 1 -2.98 13.54 -2.15
N ILE A 2 -4.14 13.23 -1.59
CA ILE A 2 -5.28 14.17 -1.50
C ILE A 2 -5.16 15.03 -0.23
N SER A 3 -4.91 14.40 0.92
CA SER A 3 -4.74 15.06 2.23
C SER A 3 -3.74 14.30 3.08
N GLY A 4 -3.20 14.96 4.12
CA GLY A 4 -2.18 14.41 5.02
C GLY A 4 -0.84 14.13 4.33
N THR A 5 0.15 13.81 5.16
CA THR A 5 1.54 13.59 4.78
C THR A 5 1.95 12.16 5.10
N SER A 6 2.62 11.52 4.13
CA SER A 6 3.17 10.17 4.31
C SER A 6 4.65 10.13 4.02
N LYS A 7 5.37 9.36 4.83
CA LYS A 7 6.69 8.84 4.51
C LYS A 7 6.51 7.62 3.62
N VAL A 8 7.10 7.65 2.43
CA VAL A 8 7.05 6.55 1.45
C VAL A 8 8.44 5.97 1.30
N TRP A 9 8.53 4.64 1.31
CA TRP A 9 9.75 3.88 1.11
C TRP A 9 9.65 3.08 -0.18
N ILE A 10 10.69 3.13 -1.01
CA ILE A 10 10.77 2.50 -2.32
C ILE A 10 12.20 1.98 -2.51
N GLU A 11 12.41 0.66 -2.55
CA GLU A 11 13.72 0.04 -2.83
C GLU A 11 14.90 0.63 -2.02
N GLY A 12 14.69 0.90 -0.73
CA GLY A 12 15.72 1.44 0.16
C GLY A 12 15.77 2.96 0.23
N GLU A 13 15.04 3.67 -0.64
CA GLU A 13 14.95 5.13 -0.62
C GLU A 13 13.69 5.60 0.09
N GLU A 14 13.80 6.69 0.84
CA GLU A 14 12.69 7.30 1.56
C GLU A 14 12.41 8.71 1.03
N LEU A 15 11.14 9.02 0.88
CA LEU A 15 10.67 10.36 0.52
C LEU A 15 9.41 10.72 1.32
N ILE A 16 9.16 12.02 1.45
CA ILE A 16 7.95 12.56 2.07
C ILE A 16 7.03 13.05 0.96
N ALA A 17 5.76 12.67 1.03
CA ALA A 17 4.73 13.10 0.10
C ALA A 17 3.53 13.69 0.86
N GLY A 18 3.28 14.98 0.64
CA GLY A 18 2.17 15.75 1.18
C GLY A 18 1.06 16.05 0.15
N PRO A 19 0.03 16.82 0.53
CA PRO A 19 -1.10 17.12 -0.34
C PRO A 19 -0.70 17.70 -1.70
N GLY A 20 -1.26 17.17 -2.79
CA GLY A 20 -0.95 17.59 -4.16
C GLY A 20 0.26 16.88 -4.78
N GLU A 21 1.13 16.25 -3.98
CA GLU A 21 2.29 15.51 -4.50
C GLU A 21 1.88 14.10 -4.96
N SER A 22 2.66 13.54 -5.91
CA SER A 22 2.46 12.20 -6.44
C SER A 22 3.72 11.37 -6.27
N VAL A 23 3.53 10.07 -6.07
CA VAL A 23 4.62 9.10 -5.95
C VAL A 23 4.39 8.00 -6.98
N PHE A 24 5.43 7.68 -7.74
CA PHE A 24 5.38 6.64 -8.75
C PHE A 24 6.09 5.39 -8.23
N ILE A 25 5.39 4.25 -8.27
CA ILE A 25 5.94 2.95 -7.91
C ILE A 25 6.11 2.13 -9.20
N PRO A 26 7.35 1.85 -9.64
CA PRO A 26 7.59 0.95 -10.75
C PRO A 26 7.13 -0.49 -10.47
N ARG A 27 6.85 -1.26 -11.53
CA ARG A 27 6.49 -2.67 -11.39
C ARG A 27 7.64 -3.47 -10.80
N GLY A 28 7.33 -4.32 -9.82
CA GLY A 28 8.30 -5.24 -9.21
C GLY A 28 9.17 -4.62 -8.11
N THR A 29 8.90 -3.36 -7.79
CA THR A 29 9.58 -2.58 -6.75
C THR A 29 8.90 -2.79 -5.41
N ALA A 30 9.65 -3.21 -4.39
CA ALA A 30 9.17 -3.25 -3.03
C ALA A 30 8.90 -1.83 -2.53
N GLN A 31 7.72 -1.62 -1.94
CA GLN A 31 7.29 -0.32 -1.47
C GLN A 31 6.46 -0.43 -0.19
N SER A 32 6.50 0.61 0.63
CA SER A 32 5.66 0.77 1.81
C SER A 32 5.44 2.26 2.10
N PHE A 33 4.46 2.58 2.93
CA PHE A 33 4.24 3.96 3.38
C PHE A 33 3.72 4.00 4.82
N LYS A 34 3.98 5.12 5.49
CA LYS A 34 3.48 5.42 6.82
C LYS A 34 2.98 6.86 6.85
N VAL A 35 1.76 7.07 7.35
CA VAL A 35 1.24 8.41 7.63
C VAL A 35 2.03 8.99 8.80
N ILE A 36 2.57 10.20 8.63
CA ILE A 36 3.40 10.89 9.64
C ILE A 36 2.72 12.12 10.25
N ASP A 37 1.51 12.46 9.77
CA ASP A 37 0.66 13.50 10.37
C ASP A 37 -0.26 12.91 11.44
N ASP A 38 -0.74 13.78 12.33
CA ASP A 38 -1.77 13.44 13.33
C ASP A 38 -3.14 13.16 12.69
N GLU A 39 -3.39 13.70 11.50
CA GLU A 39 -4.63 13.52 10.75
C GLU A 39 -4.55 12.40 9.70
N PRO A 40 -5.67 11.74 9.35
CA PRO A 40 -5.68 10.70 8.33
C PRO A 40 -5.22 11.21 6.94
N SER A 41 -4.33 10.46 6.30
CA SER A 41 -3.99 10.69 4.90
C SER A 41 -4.98 10.02 3.95
N ARG A 42 -5.39 10.72 2.89
CA ARG A 42 -6.26 10.20 1.83
C ARG A 42 -5.48 10.08 0.53
N HIS A 43 -5.45 8.87 -0.04
CA HIS A 43 -4.63 8.54 -1.19
C HIS A 43 -5.53 8.23 -2.38
N HIS A 44 -5.26 8.88 -3.52
CA HIS A 44 -5.79 8.44 -4.81
C HIS A 44 -4.75 7.53 -5.45
N VAL A 45 -5.06 6.26 -5.60
CA VAL A 45 -4.17 5.27 -6.21
C VAL A 45 -4.65 4.96 -7.62
N ILE A 46 -3.76 5.13 -8.59
CA ILE A 46 -3.98 4.76 -9.99
C ILE A 46 -3.18 3.48 -10.23
N LEU A 47 -3.87 2.43 -10.67
CA LEU A 47 -3.28 1.11 -10.92
C LEU A 47 -3.27 0.83 -12.42
N THR A 48 -2.21 0.19 -12.90
CA THR A 48 -2.21 -0.42 -14.24
C THR A 48 -2.97 -1.73 -14.18
N LEU A 49 -3.79 -2.01 -15.20
CA LEU A 49 -4.52 -3.27 -15.32
C LEU A 49 -3.57 -4.47 -15.18
N GLY A 50 -3.68 -5.18 -14.05
CA GLY A 50 -2.71 -6.23 -13.70
C GLY A 50 -3.18 -7.20 -12.63
N GLY A 51 -4.42 -7.06 -12.13
CA GLY A 51 -5.04 -7.98 -11.19
C GLY A 51 -4.99 -7.51 -9.73
N SER A 52 -4.13 -6.54 -9.40
CA SER A 52 -4.03 -5.98 -8.04
C SER A 52 -5.32 -5.33 -7.52
N GLU A 53 -6.20 -4.90 -8.41
CA GLU A 53 -7.52 -4.34 -8.10
C GLU A 53 -8.42 -5.37 -7.41
N GLY A 54 -8.34 -6.64 -7.85
CA GLY A 54 -9.08 -7.75 -7.26
C GLY A 54 -8.65 -8.04 -5.81
N PHE A 55 -7.39 -7.78 -5.48
CA PHE A 55 -6.91 -7.91 -4.11
C PHE A 55 -7.61 -6.92 -3.17
N LEU A 56 -7.73 -5.65 -3.57
CA LEU A 56 -8.40 -4.62 -2.77
C LEU A 56 -9.88 -4.97 -2.55
N ALA A 57 -10.57 -5.43 -3.59
CA ALA A 57 -11.96 -5.86 -3.51
C ALA A 57 -12.14 -7.06 -2.55
N ASN A 58 -11.26 -8.06 -2.63
CA ASN A 58 -11.31 -9.23 -1.76
C ASN A 58 -11.06 -8.88 -0.30
N ARG A 59 -10.11 -7.97 -0.02
CA ARG A 59 -9.86 -7.50 1.34
C ARG A 59 -11.07 -6.78 1.92
N ALA A 60 -11.74 -5.95 1.11
CA ALA A 60 -12.95 -5.25 1.53
C ALA A 60 -14.11 -6.23 1.81
N ALA A 61 -14.34 -7.18 0.91
CA ALA A 61 -15.40 -8.19 1.06
C ALA A 61 -15.18 -9.11 2.27
N GLY A 62 -13.93 -9.50 2.51
CA GLY A 62 -13.54 -10.32 3.66
C GLY A 62 -13.35 -9.56 4.97
N GLN A 63 -13.42 -8.22 4.95
CA GLN A 63 -13.15 -7.34 6.09
C GLN A 63 -11.82 -7.64 6.83
N PHE A 64 -10.77 -8.03 6.08
CA PHE A 64 -9.53 -8.51 6.69
C PHE A 64 -8.80 -7.45 7.51
N ARG A 65 -8.39 -7.84 8.71
CA ARG A 65 -7.64 -7.04 9.68
C ARG A 65 -6.17 -7.43 9.66
N ILE A 66 -5.29 -6.44 9.77
CA ILE A 66 -3.86 -6.66 10.01
C ILE A 66 -3.60 -6.36 11.50
N PRO A 67 -2.90 -7.23 12.25
CA PRO A 67 -2.21 -8.45 11.79
C PRO A 67 -3.08 -9.73 11.81
N ASP A 68 -4.31 -9.68 12.32
CA ASP A 68 -5.11 -10.88 12.66
C ASP A 68 -5.36 -11.84 11.48
N ASP A 69 -5.57 -11.32 10.27
CA ASP A 69 -5.94 -12.09 9.07
C ASP A 69 -4.79 -12.24 8.06
N MET A 70 -3.53 -12.10 8.50
CA MET A 70 -2.36 -12.17 7.62
C MET A 70 -2.33 -13.41 6.69
N PRO A 71 -2.65 -14.65 7.15
CA PRO A 71 -2.67 -15.81 6.26
C PRO A 71 -3.67 -15.69 5.09
N ALA A 72 -4.86 -15.14 5.34
CA ALA A 72 -5.88 -14.92 4.30
C ALA A 72 -5.48 -13.77 3.35
N ILE A 73 -4.84 -12.74 3.89
CA ILE A 73 -4.29 -11.62 3.14
C ILE A 73 -3.19 -12.09 2.19
N GLU A 74 -2.24 -12.90 2.67
CA GLU A 74 -1.14 -13.44 1.87
C GLU A 74 -1.62 -14.34 0.73
N GLU A 75 -2.56 -15.24 0.99
CA GLU A 75 -3.12 -16.09 -0.07
C GLU A 75 -3.90 -15.26 -1.09
N SER A 76 -4.64 -14.24 -0.66
CA SER A 76 -5.28 -13.30 -1.58
C SER A 76 -4.22 -12.55 -2.40
N ALA A 77 -3.16 -12.04 -1.78
CA ALA A 77 -2.10 -11.31 -2.46
C ALA A 77 -1.41 -12.17 -3.54
N ARG A 78 -1.09 -13.42 -3.21
CA ARG A 78 -0.47 -14.38 -4.15
C ARG A 78 -1.32 -14.60 -5.40
N ARG A 79 -2.64 -14.73 -5.25
CA ARG A 79 -3.59 -14.86 -6.37
C ARG A 79 -3.65 -13.63 -7.27
N HIS A 80 -3.24 -12.47 -6.78
CA HIS A 80 -3.23 -11.19 -7.51
C HIS A 80 -1.81 -10.67 -7.79
N HIS A 81 -0.81 -11.55 -7.80
CA HIS A 81 0.58 -11.22 -8.12
C HIS A 81 1.23 -10.19 -7.18
N LEU A 82 0.83 -10.19 -5.91
CA LEU A 82 1.39 -9.38 -4.84
C LEU A 82 2.15 -10.27 -3.84
N SER A 83 3.15 -9.70 -3.18
CA SER A 83 3.90 -10.37 -2.11
C SER A 83 4.22 -9.36 -1.02
N PHE A 84 4.05 -9.76 0.24
CA PHE A 84 4.46 -8.98 1.41
C PHE A 84 5.89 -9.38 1.77
N THR A 85 6.79 -8.40 1.93
CA THR A 85 8.24 -8.65 1.98
C THR A 85 8.92 -8.29 3.29
N GLY A 86 8.24 -7.65 4.24
CA GLY A 86 8.89 -7.22 5.48
C GLY A 86 7.91 -6.63 6.49
N PRO A 87 8.41 -6.30 7.69
CA PRO A 87 7.62 -5.58 8.68
C PRO A 87 7.25 -4.17 8.15
N PRO A 88 6.20 -3.53 8.70
CA PRO A 88 5.85 -2.15 8.38
C PRO A 88 7.02 -1.18 8.60
N LEU A 89 6.97 -0.01 7.96
CA LEU A 89 7.93 1.07 8.24
C LEU A 89 7.81 1.56 9.69
N GLU A 90 8.96 1.81 10.33
CA GLU A 90 9.03 2.40 11.67
C GLU A 90 8.59 3.86 11.74
#